data_AF-A0A846H4D3-F1
#
_entry.id   AF-A0A846H4D3-F1
#
_cell.length_a   1.000
_cell.length_b   1.000
_cell.length_c   1.000
_cell.angle_alpha   90.00
_cell.angle_beta   90.00
_cell.angle_gamma   90.00
#
_symmetry.space_group_name_H-M   'P 1'
#
loop_
_entity.id
_entity.type
_entity.pdbx_description
1 polymer ?
#
loop_
_entity_poly.entity_id
_entity_poly.type
_entity_poly.pdbx_seq_one_letter_code
_entity_poly.pdbx_strand_id
1 'polypeptide(L)'
;MRYVTSIERLAKAEGIEQGILQGILQGSRENLIEVLETRFGLVPSSIVEVVNQIEESAVLKTLFKRAIAIPSVAEFQQILQNIASQE
;
A
#
# COMPACT_ATOMS: atom_id res chain seq x y z
N MET A 1 -15.02 25.73 31.09
CA MET A 1 -15.35 24.97 29.88
C MET A 1 -14.27 25.24 28.84
N ARG A 2 -13.64 24.22 28.24
CA ARG A 2 -12.55 24.44 27.26
C ARG A 2 -13.19 24.77 25.90
N TYR A 3 -13.03 26.00 25.43
CA TYR A 3 -13.55 26.43 24.12
C TYR A 3 -12.56 25.97 23.05
N VAL A 4 -12.93 24.95 22.30
CA VAL A 4 -12.26 24.62 21.04
C VAL A 4 -12.79 25.55 19.96
N THR A 5 -11.88 26.28 19.34
CA THR A 5 -12.15 27.14 18.19
C THR A 5 -12.60 26.30 16.99
N SER A 6 -13.32 26.92 16.05
CA SER A 6 -13.76 26.24 14.83
C SER A 6 -12.58 25.68 14.02
N ILE A 7 -11.43 26.37 14.04
CA ILE A 7 -10.19 25.93 13.37
C ILE A 7 -9.62 24.66 14.03
N GLU A 8 -9.58 24.60 15.36
CA GLU A 8 -9.11 23.38 16.07
C GLU A 8 -9.98 22.16 15.77
N ARG A 9 -11.30 22.35 15.58
CA ARG A 9 -12.20 21.27 15.15
C ARG A 9 -11.94 20.82 13.71
N LEU A 10 -11.73 21.77 12.79
CA LEU A 10 -11.42 21.48 11.39
C LEU A 10 -10.07 20.77 11.25
N ALA A 11 -9.01 21.32 11.84
CA ALA A 11 -7.68 20.73 11.82
C ALA A 11 -7.67 19.31 12.43
N LYS A 12 -8.46 19.07 13.49
CA LYS A 12 -8.61 17.73 14.06
C LYS A 12 -9.34 16.79 13.09
N ALA A 13 -10.38 17.25 12.42
CA ALA A 13 -11.12 16.43 11.45
C ALA A 13 -10.22 16.06 10.25
N GLU A 14 -9.52 17.04 9.67
CA GLU A 14 -8.58 16.84 8.55
C GLU A 14 -7.43 15.89 8.95
N GLY A 15 -6.87 16.06 10.15
CA GLY A 15 -5.81 15.16 10.64
C GLY A 15 -6.28 13.71 10.84
N ILE A 16 -7.52 13.51 11.30
CA ILE A 16 -8.12 12.17 11.42
C ILE A 16 -8.33 11.56 10.04
N GLU A 17 -8.86 12.33 9.08
CA GLU A 17 -9.10 11.87 7.72
C GLU A 17 -7.80 11.47 7.01
N GLN A 18 -6.77 12.31 7.09
CA GLN A 18 -5.45 12.00 6.54
C GLN A 18 -4.83 10.77 7.20
N GLY A 19 -4.95 10.63 8.53
CA GLY A 19 -4.44 9.46 9.25
C GLY A 19 -5.13 8.17 8.84
N ILE A 20 -6.45 8.20 8.61
CA ILE A 20 -7.21 7.04 8.13
C ILE A 20 -6.75 6.64 6.71
N LEU A 21 -6.60 7.62 5.81
CA LEU A 21 -6.16 7.36 4.44
C LEU A 21 -4.75 6.76 4.40
N GLN A 22 -3.82 7.30 5.19
CA GLN A 22 -2.47 6.76 5.32
C GLN A 22 -2.47 5.35 5.93
N GLY A 23 -3.28 5.11 6.96
CA GLY A 23 -3.40 3.80 7.59
C GLY A 23 -3.94 2.72 6.64
N ILE A 24 -4.93 3.07 5.82
CA ILE A 24 -5.47 2.16 4.79
C ILE A 24 -4.41 1.84 3.74
N LEU A 25 -3.63 2.83 3.32
CA LEU A 25 -2.56 2.65 2.35
C LEU A 25 -1.44 1.76 2.90
N GLN A 26 -0.97 2.07 4.11
CA GLN A 26 0.06 1.29 4.78
C GLN A 26 -0.39 -0.16 5.02
N GLY A 27 -1.59 -0.37 5.56
CA GLY A 27 -2.13 -1.71 5.77
C GLY A 27 -2.30 -2.49 4.47
N SER A 28 -2.62 -1.82 3.35
CA SER A 28 -2.69 -2.47 2.04
C SER A 28 -1.30 -2.94 1.56
N ARG A 29 -0.25 -2.17 1.82
CA ARG A 29 1.14 -2.55 1.50
C ARG A 29 1.60 -3.72 2.36
N GLU A 30 1.38 -3.65 3.68
CA GLU A 30 1.72 -4.70 4.63
C GLU A 30 1.03 -6.02 4.29
N ASN A 31 -0.29 -5.99 4.06
CA ASN A 31 -1.05 -7.18 3.66
C ASN A 31 -0.54 -7.79 2.35
N LEU A 32 -0.13 -6.96 1.39
CA LEU A 32 0.43 -7.44 0.13
C LEU A 32 1.75 -8.18 0.36
N ILE A 33 2.65 -7.58 1.14
CA ILE A 33 3.94 -8.19 1.49
C ILE A 33 3.71 -9.51 2.23
N GLU A 34 2.81 -9.54 3.22
CA GLU A 34 2.49 -10.75 3.99
C GLU A 34 1.93 -11.88 3.10
N VAL A 35 1.08 -11.55 2.12
CA VAL A 35 0.58 -12.54 1.15
C VAL A 35 1.70 -13.07 0.27
N LEU A 36 2.61 -12.20 -0.19
CA LEU A 36 3.77 -12.64 -0.97
C LEU A 36 4.69 -13.53 -0.14
N GLU A 37 4.94 -13.18 1.12
CA GLU A 37 5.75 -13.98 2.03
C GLU A 37 5.11 -15.34 2.33
N THR A 38 3.78 -15.35 2.53
CA THR A 38 3.04 -16.59 2.79
C THR A 38 3.04 -17.53 1.58
N ARG A 39 2.89 -16.97 0.36
CA ARG A 39 2.82 -17.78 -0.86
C ARG A 39 4.17 -18.23 -1.38
N PHE A 40 5.16 -17.35 -1.29
CA PHE A 40 6.43 -17.53 -1.96
C PHE A 40 7.62 -17.64 -1.02
N GLY A 41 7.43 -17.44 0.28
CA GLY A 41 8.48 -17.48 1.30
C GLY A 41 9.26 -16.18 1.34
N LEU A 42 10.55 -16.23 0.98
CA LEU A 42 11.42 -15.06 1.05
C LEU A 42 11.13 -14.09 -0.10
N VAL A 43 10.54 -12.94 0.24
CA VAL A 43 10.31 -11.85 -0.71
C VAL A 43 11.56 -10.96 -0.80
N PRO A 44 12.11 -10.70 -1.99
CA PRO A 44 13.23 -9.79 -2.18
C PRO A 44 12.92 -8.37 -1.68
N SER A 45 13.89 -7.73 -1.02
CA SER A 45 13.75 -6.34 -0.54
C SER A 45 13.45 -5.36 -1.67
N SER A 46 13.95 -5.61 -2.88
CA SER A 46 13.63 -4.81 -4.07
C SER A 46 12.13 -4.75 -4.37
N ILE A 47 11.37 -5.83 -4.10
CA ILE A 47 9.92 -5.86 -4.28
C ILE A 47 9.23 -5.02 -3.20
N VAL A 48 9.69 -5.15 -1.95
CA VAL A 48 9.16 -4.40 -0.81
C VAL A 48 9.36 -2.89 -1.00
N GLU A 49 10.52 -2.46 -1.49
CA GLU A 49 10.80 -1.07 -1.80
C GLU A 49 9.85 -0.50 -2.86
N VAL A 50 9.65 -1.23 -3.96
CA VAL A 50 8.71 -0.81 -5.01
C VAL A 50 7.29 -0.72 -4.47
N VAL A 51 6.82 -1.72 -3.71
CA VAL A 51 5.47 -1.70 -3.10
C VAL A 51 5.29 -0.52 -2.15
N ASN A 52 6.33 -0.16 -1.39
CA ASN A 52 6.31 0.98 -0.48
C ASN A 52 6.29 2.34 -1.19
N GLN A 53 6.75 2.42 -2.44
CA GLN A 53 6.65 3.65 -3.25
C GLN A 53 5.25 3.82 -3.88
N ILE A 54 4.41 2.78 -3.91
CA ILE A 54 3.08 2.88 -4.51
C ILE A 54 2.13 3.65 -3.59
N GLU A 55 1.80 4.87 -3.95
CA GLU A 55 0.84 5.72 -3.21
C GLU A 55 -0.61 5.49 -3.63
N GLU A 56 -0.83 4.83 -4.77
CA GLU A 56 -2.17 4.61 -5.30
C GLU A 56 -2.80 3.31 -4.78
N SER A 57 -3.86 3.45 -3.97
CA SER A 57 -4.60 2.30 -3.42
C SER A 57 -5.19 1.38 -4.49
N ALA A 58 -5.59 1.93 -5.65
CA ALA A 58 -6.13 1.14 -6.76
C ALA A 58 -5.08 0.19 -7.37
N VAL A 59 -3.84 0.66 -7.50
CA VAL A 59 -2.71 -0.14 -7.97
C VAL A 59 -2.40 -1.24 -6.96
N LEU A 60 -2.33 -0.92 -5.67
CA LEU A 60 -2.11 -1.92 -4.61
C LEU A 60 -3.18 -3.01 -4.60
N LYS A 61 -4.47 -2.65 -4.73
CA LYS A 61 -5.57 -3.63 -4.83
C LYS A 61 -5.44 -4.53 -6.04
N THR A 62 -5.00 -3.99 -7.18
CA THR A 62 -4.78 -4.77 -8.40
C THR A 62 -3.60 -5.72 -8.22
N LEU A 63 -2.50 -5.24 -7.65
CA LEU A 63 -1.34 -6.06 -7.32
C LEU A 63 -1.67 -7.16 -6.33
N PHE A 64 -2.47 -6.88 -5.30
CA PHE A 64 -2.92 -7.87 -4.34
C PHE A 64 -3.68 -9.01 -5.01
N LYS A 65 -4.64 -8.70 -5.90
CA LYS A 65 -5.36 -9.73 -6.68
C LYS A 65 -4.40 -10.55 -7.55
N ARG A 66 -3.41 -9.89 -8.18
CA ARG A 66 -2.41 -10.57 -9.00
C ARG A 66 -1.48 -11.46 -8.17
N ALA A 67 -1.04 -11.02 -7.00
CA ALA A 67 -0.22 -11.80 -6.07
C ALA A 67 -0.89 -13.13 -5.65
N ILE A 68 -2.22 -13.14 -5.56
CA ILE A 68 -3.01 -14.36 -5.27
C ILE A 68 -3.19 -15.23 -6.53
N ALA A 69 -3.28 -14.62 -7.71
CA ALA A 69 -3.54 -15.34 -8.95
C ALA A 69 -2.30 -16.02 -9.56
N ILE A 70 -1.12 -15.40 -9.41
CA ILE A 70 0.11 -15.86 -10.06
C ILE A 70 0.76 -17.03 -9.31
N PRO A 71 1.46 -17.92 -10.04
CA PRO A 71 2.13 -19.08 -9.45
C PRO A 71 3.56 -18.80 -8.95
N SER A 72 4.17 -17.65 -9.27
CA SER A 72 5.57 -17.36 -8.91
C SER A 72 5.88 -15.88 -8.62
N VAL A 73 6.94 -15.64 -7.83
CA VAL A 73 7.49 -14.28 -7.55
C VAL A 73 8.08 -13.65 -8.81
N ALA A 74 8.68 -14.45 -9.69
CA ALA A 74 9.31 -13.94 -10.90
C ALA A 74 8.29 -13.25 -11.81
N GLU A 75 7.09 -13.82 -11.95
CA GLU A 75 5.98 -13.18 -12.66
C GLU A 75 5.50 -11.91 -11.96
N PHE A 76 5.48 -11.90 -10.62
CA PHE A 76 5.13 -10.70 -9.85
C PHE A 76 6.10 -9.56 -10.13
N GLN A 77 7.40 -9.87 -10.13
CA GLN A 77 8.46 -8.90 -10.40
C GLN A 77 8.33 -8.31 -11.81
N GLN A 78 8.02 -9.13 -12.82
CA GLN A 78 7.75 -8.66 -14.19
C GLN A 78 6.58 -7.68 -14.23
N ILE A 79 5.50 -7.97 -13.50
CA ILE A 79 4.33 -7.08 -13.41
C ILE A 79 4.71 -5.74 -12.74
N LEU A 80 5.45 -5.79 -11.64
CA LEU A 80 5.93 -4.58 -10.98
C LEU A 80 6.81 -3.75 -11.90
N GLN A 81 7.71 -4.39 -12.65
CA GLN A 81 8.62 -3.71 -13.55
C GLN A 81 7.88 -3.07 -14.73
N ASN A 82 6.82 -3.70 -15.23
CA ASN A 82 5.95 -3.11 -16.24
C ASN A 82 5.19 -1.88 -15.71
N ILE A 83 4.79 -1.89 -14.43
CA ILE A 83 4.12 -0.73 -13.82
C ILE A 83 5.12 0.41 -13.58
N ALA A 84 6.33 0.09 -13.08
CA ALA A 84 7.40 1.06 -12.86
C ALA A 84 8.01 1.63 -14.17
N SER A 85 7.84 0.94 -15.30
CA SER A 85 8.31 1.40 -16.63
C SER A 85 7.24 2.15 -17.43
N GLN A 86 6.03 2.34 -16.88
CA GLN A 86 4.93 3.06 -17.53
C GLN A 86 4.81 4.52 -17.04
N GLU A 87 5.82 5.04 -16.34
CA GLU A 87 6.00 6.48 -16.06
C GLU A 87 6.98 7.13 -17.04
#